data_AF-A0A1B2AEK0-F1
#
_entry.id   AF-A0A1B2AEK0-F1
#
_cell.length_a   1.000
_cell.length_b   1.000
_cell.length_c   1.000
_cell.angle_alpha   90.00
_cell.angle_beta   90.00
_cell.angle_gamma   90.00
#
_symmetry.space_group_name_H-M   'P 1'
#
loop_
_entity.id
_entity.type
_entity.pdbx_description
1 polymer ?
#
loop_
_entity_poly.entity_id
_entity_poly.type
_entity_poly.pdbx_seq_one_letter_code
_entity_poly.pdbx_strand_id
1 'polypeptide(L)'
;MTTMTHGILGDISETGARFEAAEPPGKGATALLRWGTHEAVCTVIWHDDGACGVWFQTPLSAELVAETAALDRVVELPIASVGNITQGRKRSMGFLKRVRPEDSAPVETEPAAPPIAKVDVPSIVGEMQFRRPHPDQVMEREPEAEQRFAGEITDLLEAEGPHSAPGDVDAGPSPASFGRTTGLSAPTGGHTPTLATLLARYRRTGSWED
;
A
#
# COMPACT_ATOMS: atom_id res chain seq x y z
N MET A 1 31.97 -14.11 -7.51
CA MET A 1 30.90 -14.95 -8.10
C MET A 1 29.60 -14.16 -8.01
N THR A 2 29.01 -13.84 -9.15
CA THR A 2 27.68 -13.23 -9.27
C THR A 2 26.64 -14.33 -9.25
N THR A 3 25.64 -14.24 -8.38
CA THR A 3 24.48 -15.16 -8.38
C THR A 3 23.36 -14.52 -9.17
N MET A 4 22.75 -15.30 -10.06
CA MET A 4 21.55 -14.90 -10.80
C MET A 4 20.36 -15.65 -10.22
N THR A 5 19.31 -14.92 -9.86
CA THR A 5 18.08 -15.49 -9.33
C THR A 5 16.92 -15.03 -10.20
N HIS A 6 16.12 -15.98 -10.66
CA HIS A 6 14.88 -15.69 -11.40
C HIS A 6 13.70 -15.66 -10.44
N GLY A 7 12.72 -14.82 -10.75
CA GLY A 7 11.56 -14.62 -9.89
C GLY A 7 10.42 -13.91 -10.61
N ILE A 8 9.37 -13.64 -9.85
CA ILE A 8 8.18 -12.89 -10.30
C ILE A 8 8.30 -11.47 -9.76
N LEU A 9 8.13 -10.49 -10.64
CA LEU A 9 8.08 -9.08 -10.27
C LEU A 9 6.63 -8.65 -10.09
N GLY A 10 6.30 -8.06 -8.93
CA GLY A 10 4.98 -7.54 -8.62
C GLY A 10 5.06 -6.20 -7.87
N ASP A 11 3.91 -5.54 -7.70
CA ASP A 11 3.75 -4.29 -6.93
C ASP A 11 4.80 -3.21 -7.29
N ILE A 12 5.09 -3.04 -8.59
CA ILE A 12 6.09 -2.07 -9.06
C ILE A 12 5.61 -0.62 -8.86
N SER A 13 6.52 0.22 -8.39
CA SER A 13 6.34 1.67 -8.20
C SER A 13 7.58 2.42 -8.69
N GLU A 14 7.56 3.76 -8.63
CA GLU A 14 8.71 4.58 -9.02
C GLU A 14 9.94 4.35 -8.13
N THR A 15 9.74 4.01 -6.86
CA THR A 15 10.83 3.92 -5.87
C THR A 15 11.17 2.49 -5.45
N GLY A 16 10.30 1.52 -5.72
CA GLY A 16 10.55 0.13 -5.36
C GLY A 16 9.61 -0.86 -6.01
N ALA A 17 9.85 -2.13 -5.76
CA ALA A 17 9.01 -3.23 -6.22
C ALA A 17 9.08 -4.41 -5.25
N ARG A 18 8.14 -5.34 -5.39
CA ARG A 18 8.16 -6.65 -4.73
C ARG A 18 8.69 -7.70 -5.70
N PHE A 19 9.64 -8.51 -5.25
CA PHE A 19 10.24 -9.58 -6.05
C PHE A 19 10.10 -10.91 -5.32
N GLU A 20 9.49 -11.90 -5.98
CA GLU A 20 9.29 -13.24 -5.42
C GLU A 20 10.26 -14.23 -6.06
N ALA A 21 11.06 -14.89 -5.25
CA ALA A 21 12.07 -15.84 -5.70
C ALA A 21 12.29 -16.95 -4.68
N ALA A 22 12.69 -18.14 -5.16
CA ALA A 22 12.93 -19.29 -4.28
C ALA A 22 14.05 -19.06 -3.26
N GLU A 23 15.07 -18.29 -3.64
CA GLU A 23 16.20 -17.94 -2.77
C GLU A 23 16.44 -16.43 -2.87
N PRO A 24 15.62 -15.62 -2.16
CA PRO A 24 15.74 -14.18 -2.23
C PRO A 24 17.04 -13.75 -1.53
N PRO A 25 17.68 -12.68 -2.05
CA PRO A 25 18.85 -12.08 -1.42
C PRO A 25 18.55 -11.58 0.00
N GLY A 26 19.58 -11.61 0.85
CA GLY A 26 19.49 -11.00 2.19
C GLY A 26 19.27 -9.49 2.14
N LYS A 27 18.68 -8.95 3.21
CA LYS A 27 18.48 -7.50 3.39
C LYS A 27 19.80 -6.74 3.28
N GLY A 28 19.79 -5.61 2.60
CA GLY A 28 20.94 -4.74 2.36
C GLY A 28 21.78 -5.13 1.14
N ALA A 29 21.48 -6.25 0.47
CA ALA A 29 22.16 -6.61 -0.76
C ALA A 29 21.80 -5.65 -1.90
N THR A 30 22.80 -5.21 -2.66
CA THR A 30 22.60 -4.44 -3.90
C THR A 30 22.58 -5.39 -5.10
N ALA A 31 21.63 -5.17 -6.00
CA ALA A 31 21.40 -6.01 -7.16
C ALA A 31 21.04 -5.19 -8.39
N LEU A 32 21.20 -5.81 -9.55
CA LEU A 32 20.64 -5.33 -10.80
C LEU A 32 19.37 -6.14 -11.10
N LEU A 33 18.22 -5.49 -11.04
CA LEU A 33 16.94 -6.08 -11.42
C LEU A 33 16.74 -5.87 -12.92
N ARG A 34 16.44 -6.94 -13.65
CA ARG A 34 16.19 -6.94 -15.10
C ARG A 34 14.81 -7.53 -15.37
N TRP A 35 13.97 -6.82 -16.10
CA TRP A 35 12.65 -7.31 -16.52
C TRP A 35 12.34 -6.81 -17.93
N GLY A 36 11.98 -7.72 -18.82
CA GLY A 36 11.82 -7.39 -20.24
C GLY A 36 13.09 -6.74 -20.81
N THR A 37 12.96 -5.50 -21.30
CA THR A 37 14.06 -4.68 -21.84
C THR A 37 14.60 -3.65 -20.85
N HIS A 38 14.10 -3.64 -19.61
CA HIS A 38 14.46 -2.66 -18.59
C HIS A 38 15.42 -3.25 -17.57
N GLU A 39 16.26 -2.37 -17.02
CA GLU A 39 17.17 -2.70 -15.93
C GLU A 39 17.23 -1.56 -14.92
N ALA A 40 17.31 -1.91 -13.63
CA ALA A 40 17.43 -0.94 -12.55
C ALA A 40 18.32 -1.47 -11.42
N VAL A 41 19.19 -0.59 -10.90
CA VAL A 41 19.98 -0.89 -9.70
C VAL A 41 19.09 -0.69 -8.47
N CYS A 42 19.06 -1.70 -7.61
CA CYS A 42 18.22 -1.70 -6.43
C CYS A 42 18.92 -2.31 -5.21
N THR A 43 18.39 -1.99 -4.04
CA THR A 43 18.83 -2.51 -2.74
C THR A 43 17.67 -3.21 -2.06
N VAL A 44 17.91 -4.39 -1.52
CA VAL A 44 16.90 -5.18 -0.81
C VAL A 44 16.65 -4.54 0.56
N ILE A 45 15.44 -4.06 0.82
CA ILE A 45 15.07 -3.38 2.07
C ILE A 45 14.41 -4.30 3.10
N TRP A 46 13.77 -5.36 2.63
CA TRP A 46 13.19 -6.42 3.45
C TRP A 46 13.18 -7.73 2.67
N HIS A 47 13.16 -8.86 3.38
CA HIS A 47 12.93 -10.18 2.82
C HIS A 47 12.01 -10.96 3.78
N ASP A 48 11.14 -11.78 3.22
CA ASP A 48 10.22 -12.64 3.96
C ASP A 48 9.90 -13.87 3.11
N ASP A 49 10.11 -15.07 3.67
CA ASP A 49 9.84 -16.41 3.09
C ASP A 49 9.46 -16.47 1.59
N GLY A 50 10.45 -16.23 0.72
CA GLY A 50 10.30 -16.34 -0.74
C GLY A 50 9.96 -15.04 -1.48
N ALA A 51 9.86 -13.92 -0.77
CA ALA A 51 9.67 -12.60 -1.33
C ALA A 51 10.68 -11.60 -0.73
N CYS A 52 10.98 -10.55 -1.48
CA CYS A 52 11.74 -9.43 -0.98
C CYS A 52 11.27 -8.11 -1.57
N GLY A 53 11.43 -7.05 -0.79
CA GLY A 53 11.19 -5.69 -1.24
C GLY A 53 12.49 -5.08 -1.72
N VAL A 54 12.46 -4.49 -2.89
CA VAL A 54 13.59 -3.80 -3.48
C VAL A 54 13.32 -2.31 -3.55
N TRP A 55 14.33 -1.51 -3.25
CA TRP A 55 14.32 -0.07 -3.38
C TRP A 55 15.24 0.35 -4.52
N PHE A 56 14.74 1.14 -5.48
CA PHE A 56 15.52 1.60 -6.62
C PHE A 56 16.47 2.73 -6.21
N GLN A 57 17.72 2.63 -6.65
CA GLN A 57 18.71 3.67 -6.41
C GLN A 57 18.40 4.94 -7.20
N THR A 58 17.80 4.78 -8.38
CA THR A 58 17.29 5.87 -9.22
C THR A 58 15.79 5.63 -9.42
N PRO A 59 14.92 6.61 -9.12
CA PRO A 59 13.50 6.47 -9.38
C PRO A 59 13.21 6.13 -10.84
N LEU A 60 12.30 5.18 -11.06
CA LEU A 60 11.84 4.83 -12.39
C LEU A 60 10.97 5.96 -12.97
N SER A 61 10.94 6.08 -14.30
CA SER A 61 10.01 7.01 -14.94
C SER A 61 8.58 6.50 -14.79
N ALA A 62 7.64 7.42 -14.59
CA ALA A 62 6.21 7.09 -14.50
C ALA A 62 5.70 6.34 -15.75
N GLU A 63 6.26 6.65 -16.93
CA GLU A 63 5.96 5.93 -18.18
C GLU A 63 6.36 4.45 -18.12
N LEU A 64 7.54 4.15 -17.56
CA LEU A 64 8.05 2.77 -17.43
C LEU A 64 7.25 1.99 -16.38
N VAL A 65 6.90 2.63 -15.27
CA VAL A 65 6.02 2.03 -14.25
C VAL A 65 4.65 1.70 -14.86
N ALA A 66 4.06 2.62 -15.62
CA ALA A 66 2.79 2.40 -16.30
C ALA A 66 2.87 1.29 -17.36
N GLU A 67 3.96 1.24 -18.14
CA GLU A 67 4.22 0.18 -19.12
C GLU A 67 4.35 -1.19 -18.44
N THR A 68 5.14 -1.27 -17.36
CA THR A 68 5.35 -2.52 -16.61
C THR A 68 4.05 -2.98 -15.93
N ALA A 69 3.32 -2.05 -15.31
CA ALA A 69 2.02 -2.34 -14.71
C ALA A 69 0.98 -2.78 -15.76
N ALA A 70 1.05 -2.27 -16.99
CA ALA A 70 0.18 -2.71 -18.07
C ALA A 70 0.48 -4.15 -18.52
N LEU A 71 1.74 -4.58 -18.44
CA LEU A 71 2.16 -5.96 -18.69
C LEU A 71 1.68 -6.92 -17.58
N ASP A 72 1.68 -6.45 -16.32
CA ASP A 72 1.26 -7.24 -15.16
C ASP A 72 -0.27 -7.33 -15.04
N ARG A 73 -0.99 -6.41 -15.69
CA ARG A 73 -2.45 -6.45 -15.81
C ARG A 73 -2.92 -7.51 -16.79
N VAL A 74 -2.60 -8.75 -16.47
CA VAL A 74 -3.37 -9.90 -16.93
C VAL A 74 -4.70 -9.87 -16.17
N VAL A 75 -5.68 -9.25 -16.82
CA VAL A 75 -7.09 -9.63 -16.78
C VAL A 75 -7.58 -10.01 -15.38
N GLU A 76 -7.84 -9.00 -14.53
CA GLU A 76 -9.00 -9.13 -13.66
C GLU A 76 -10.19 -9.41 -14.59
N LEU A 77 -10.55 -10.69 -14.73
CA LEU A 77 -11.81 -11.07 -15.33
C LEU A 77 -12.88 -10.19 -14.67
N PRO A 78 -13.81 -9.62 -15.45
CA PRO A 78 -14.69 -8.56 -14.99
C PRO A 78 -15.28 -8.95 -13.64
N ILE A 79 -14.92 -8.19 -12.61
CA ILE A 79 -15.53 -8.22 -11.28
C ILE A 79 -17.01 -8.41 -11.53
N ALA A 80 -17.54 -9.53 -11.03
CA ALA A 80 -18.84 -10.10 -11.41
C ALA A 80 -19.81 -9.02 -11.88
N SER A 81 -20.26 -9.13 -13.14
CA SER A 81 -21.15 -8.15 -13.77
C SER A 81 -22.17 -7.64 -12.74
N VAL A 82 -22.16 -6.34 -12.46
CA VAL A 82 -22.89 -5.71 -11.35
C VAL A 82 -24.40 -6.04 -11.38
N GLY A 83 -24.91 -6.50 -12.53
CA GLY A 83 -26.27 -7.00 -12.71
C GLY A 83 -26.57 -8.39 -12.10
N ASN A 84 -25.57 -9.17 -11.69
CA ASN A 84 -25.75 -10.49 -11.09
C ASN A 84 -25.48 -10.52 -9.58
N ILE A 85 -25.12 -9.38 -8.98
CA ILE A 85 -25.18 -9.21 -7.54
C ILE A 85 -26.67 -9.13 -7.21
N THR A 86 -27.26 -10.22 -6.73
CA THR A 86 -28.63 -10.19 -6.21
C THR A 86 -28.66 -9.13 -5.11
N GLN A 87 -29.22 -7.96 -5.40
CA GLN A 87 -29.47 -6.93 -4.40
C GLN A 87 -30.17 -7.64 -3.25
N GLY A 88 -29.49 -7.71 -2.11
CA GLY A 88 -29.96 -8.48 -0.97
C GLY A 88 -31.41 -8.10 -0.71
N ARG A 89 -32.32 -9.02 -1.03
CA ARG A 89 -33.74 -8.87 -0.70
C ARG A 89 -33.75 -8.69 0.80
N LYS A 90 -33.99 -7.44 1.24
CA LYS A 90 -34.05 -7.05 2.65
C LYS A 90 -34.84 -8.15 3.36
N ARG A 91 -34.14 -8.92 4.19
CA ARG A 91 -34.77 -9.90 5.08
C ARG A 91 -35.46 -9.08 6.17
N SER A 92 -36.54 -8.40 5.80
CA SER A 92 -37.52 -7.86 6.71
C SER A 92 -38.27 -9.04 7.30
N MET A 93 -37.68 -9.64 8.34
CA MET A 93 -38.34 -10.61 9.21
C MET A 93 -38.10 -10.10 10.64
N GLY A 94 -38.96 -9.28 11.23
CA GLY A 94 -40.38 -9.17 10.92
C GLY A 94 -41.09 -10.48 11.20
N PHE A 95 -41.17 -10.83 12.50
CA PHE A 95 -42.25 -11.62 13.07
C PHE A 95 -42.15 -13.15 12.96
N LEU A 96 -41.59 -13.73 14.03
CA LEU A 96 -42.02 -14.97 14.68
C LEU A 96 -43.23 -15.68 14.04
N LYS A 97 -42.98 -16.77 13.31
CA LYS A 97 -43.98 -17.84 13.18
C LYS A 97 -43.33 -19.19 13.41
N ARG A 98 -43.58 -19.70 14.62
CA ARG A 98 -43.32 -21.06 15.09
C ARG A 98 -43.95 -22.05 14.10
N VAL A 99 -43.13 -22.76 13.32
CA VAL A 99 -43.54 -23.92 12.52
C VAL A 99 -43.05 -25.18 13.22
N ARG A 100 -43.94 -26.16 13.33
CA ARG A 100 -43.76 -27.44 14.03
C ARG A 100 -42.73 -28.32 13.31
N PRO A 101 -42.02 -29.20 14.04
CA PRO A 101 -41.24 -30.26 13.43
C PRO A 101 -42.19 -31.32 12.85
N GLU A 102 -41.64 -32.26 12.10
CA GLU A 102 -42.33 -33.33 11.35
C GLU A 102 -42.83 -32.90 9.97
N ASP A 103 -41.95 -32.80 8.97
CA ASP A 103 -42.14 -33.51 7.71
C ASP A 103 -40.90 -33.49 6.81
N SER A 104 -40.65 -34.65 6.23
CA SER A 104 -39.41 -35.11 5.62
C SER A 104 -39.29 -34.74 4.13
N ALA A 105 -38.11 -34.23 3.74
CA ALA A 105 -37.43 -34.33 2.43
C ALA A 105 -38.18 -33.82 1.15
N PRO A 106 -37.47 -33.24 0.15
CA PRO A 106 -36.49 -34.00 -0.65
C PRO A 106 -35.14 -33.29 -0.83
N VAL A 107 -34.13 -34.12 -1.10
CA VAL A 107 -32.78 -33.74 -1.50
C VAL A 107 -32.84 -32.97 -2.82
N GLU A 108 -32.68 -31.65 -2.78
CA GLU A 108 -32.35 -30.86 -3.96
C GLU A 108 -30.88 -31.07 -4.29
N THR A 109 -30.65 -31.66 -5.46
CA THR A 109 -29.33 -31.83 -6.06
C THR A 109 -28.77 -30.45 -6.41
N GLU A 110 -27.79 -30.02 -5.63
CA GLU A 110 -26.97 -28.84 -5.87
C GLU A 110 -26.34 -28.94 -7.28
N PRO A 111 -26.59 -27.99 -8.20
CA PRO A 111 -26.00 -28.03 -9.53
C PRO A 111 -24.49 -27.85 -9.41
N ALA A 112 -23.75 -28.88 -9.83
CA ALA A 112 -22.30 -28.90 -9.88
C ALA A 112 -21.77 -27.62 -10.55
N ALA A 113 -21.10 -26.78 -9.76
CA ALA A 113 -20.46 -25.58 -10.27
C ALA A 113 -19.49 -25.97 -11.40
N PRO A 114 -19.49 -25.24 -12.54
CA PRO A 114 -18.55 -25.52 -13.61
C PRO A 114 -17.11 -25.38 -13.07
N PRO A 115 -16.19 -26.25 -13.50
CA PRO A 115 -14.79 -26.13 -13.10
C PRO A 115 -14.27 -24.76 -13.54
N ILE A 116 -13.90 -23.93 -12.58
CA ILE A 116 -13.23 -22.66 -12.83
C ILE A 116 -11.92 -23.03 -13.52
N ALA A 117 -11.84 -22.77 -14.81
CA ALA A 117 -10.61 -22.95 -15.56
C ALA A 117 -9.55 -22.07 -14.92
N LYS A 118 -8.49 -22.69 -14.39
CA LYS A 118 -7.31 -21.98 -13.93
C LYS A 118 -6.72 -21.30 -15.17
N VAL A 119 -6.91 -19.99 -15.27
CA VAL A 119 -6.27 -19.21 -16.32
C VAL A 119 -4.81 -19.10 -15.89
N ASP A 120 -3.91 -19.72 -16.66
CA ASP A 120 -2.48 -19.49 -16.52
C ASP A 120 -2.19 -18.03 -16.86
N VAL A 121 -2.02 -17.23 -15.82
CA VAL A 121 -1.70 -15.81 -15.91
C VAL A 121 -0.20 -15.68 -16.23
N PRO A 122 0.21 -15.06 -17.34
CA PRO A 122 1.62 -14.83 -17.60
C PRO A 122 2.18 -13.82 -16.58
N SER A 123 2.81 -14.33 -15.53
CA SER A 123 3.58 -13.52 -14.58
C SER A 123 4.80 -12.89 -15.27
N ILE A 124 5.10 -11.64 -14.94
CA ILE A 124 6.33 -10.98 -15.40
C ILE A 124 7.51 -11.70 -14.75
N VAL A 125 8.29 -12.39 -15.58
CA VAL A 125 9.54 -13.03 -15.16
C VAL A 125 10.62 -11.95 -15.03
N GLY A 126 11.02 -11.67 -13.79
CA GLY A 126 12.17 -10.85 -13.47
C GLY A 126 13.42 -11.69 -13.27
N GLU A 127 14.57 -11.16 -13.68
CA GLU A 127 15.89 -11.72 -13.39
C GLU A 127 16.65 -10.73 -12.50
N MET A 128 17.18 -11.20 -11.38
CA MET A 128 17.92 -10.39 -10.44
C MET A 128 19.37 -10.87 -10.37
N GLN A 129 20.31 -9.98 -10.68
CA GLN A 129 21.74 -10.27 -10.68
C GLN A 129 22.40 -9.61 -9.47
N PHE A 130 22.99 -10.41 -8.59
CA PHE A 130 23.64 -9.92 -7.39
C PHE A 130 25.12 -9.76 -7.60
N ARG A 131 25.63 -8.58 -7.24
CA ARG A 131 27.05 -8.43 -6.92
C ARG A 131 27.20 -8.74 -5.43
N ARG A 132 27.79 -9.90 -5.11
CA ARG A 132 28.23 -10.15 -3.74
C ARG A 132 29.15 -9.00 -3.33
N PRO A 133 28.88 -8.32 -2.20
CA PRO A 133 29.85 -7.36 -1.66
C PRO A 133 31.17 -8.11 -1.47
N HIS A 134 32.27 -7.48 -1.90
CA HIS A 134 33.59 -8.08 -1.71
C HIS A 134 33.78 -8.34 -0.21
N PRO A 135 34.22 -9.52 0.22
CA PRO A 135 34.39 -9.82 1.65
C PRO A 135 35.26 -8.80 2.41
N ASP A 136 36.13 -8.08 1.70
CA ASP A 136 36.99 -7.04 2.28
C ASP A 136 36.29 -5.69 2.53
N GLN A 137 35.05 -5.50 2.07
CA GLN A 137 34.24 -4.30 2.38
C GLN A 137 33.34 -4.45 3.62
N VAL A 138 33.36 -5.61 4.28
CA VAL A 138 32.60 -5.84 5.53
C VAL A 138 33.37 -5.31 6.76
N MET A 139 34.58 -4.80 6.56
CA MET A 139 35.40 -4.21 7.63
C MET A 139 34.99 -2.75 7.86
N GLU A 140 34.28 -2.54 8.98
CA GLU A 140 34.24 -1.30 9.75
C GLU A 140 33.44 -0.11 9.17
N ARG A 141 32.14 -0.29 8.88
CA ARG A 141 31.23 0.85 9.08
C ARG A 141 30.95 0.98 10.57
N GLU A 142 31.73 1.84 11.21
CA GLU A 142 31.52 2.30 12.59
C GLU A 142 30.03 2.65 12.82
N PRO A 143 29.45 2.24 13.96
CA PRO A 143 28.07 2.55 14.33
C PRO A 143 27.83 4.05 14.62
N GLU A 144 28.81 4.93 14.45
CA GLU A 144 28.67 6.36 14.77
C GLU A 144 27.81 7.16 13.76
N ALA A 145 27.63 6.69 12.53
CA ALA A 145 26.83 7.42 11.53
C ALA A 145 25.31 7.31 11.77
N GLU A 146 24.84 6.30 12.49
CA GLU A 146 23.42 6.12 12.80
C GLU A 146 22.95 7.05 13.94
N GLN A 147 23.87 7.62 14.74
CA GLN A 147 23.52 8.62 15.76
C GLN A 147 23.42 10.05 15.22
N ARG A 148 24.06 10.37 14.09
CA ARG A 148 23.98 11.74 13.52
C ARG A 148 22.68 12.02 12.76
N PHE A 149 22.12 11.02 12.08
CA PHE A 149 20.88 11.23 11.31
C PHE A 149 19.63 11.34 12.19
N ALA A 150 19.65 10.84 13.43
CA ALA A 150 18.56 11.02 14.39
C ALA A 150 18.63 12.37 15.13
N GLY A 151 19.81 13.00 15.23
CA GLY A 151 19.98 14.30 15.88
C GLY A 151 19.47 15.48 15.03
N GLU A 152 19.71 15.45 13.72
CA GLU A 152 19.43 16.61 12.85
C GLU A 152 17.93 16.86 12.57
N ILE A 153 17.06 15.87 12.82
CA ILE A 153 15.60 16.06 12.73
C ILE A 153 15.04 16.72 14.01
N THR A 154 15.76 16.66 15.13
CA THR A 154 15.29 17.24 16.39
C THR A 154 15.54 18.75 16.46
N ASP A 155 16.64 19.23 15.88
CA ASP A 155 17.01 20.66 15.89
C ASP A 155 16.16 21.54 14.96
N LEU A 156 15.41 20.95 14.02
CA LEU A 156 14.49 21.69 13.14
C LEU A 156 13.08 21.90 13.74
N LEU A 157 12.78 21.28 14.89
CA LEU A 157 11.49 21.40 15.58
C LEU A 157 11.48 22.38 16.76
N GLU A 158 12.63 22.93 17.17
CA GLU A 158 12.73 23.88 18.29
C GLU A 158 12.92 25.35 17.89
N ALA A 159 12.88 25.68 16.59
CA ALA A 159 13.07 27.06 16.10
C ALA A 159 11.76 27.87 15.91
N GLU A 160 10.60 27.37 16.35
CA GLU A 160 9.37 28.18 16.39
C GLU A 160 9.22 28.86 17.75
N GLY A 161 9.85 30.03 17.87
CA GLY A 161 9.64 30.93 19.00
C GLY A 161 8.17 31.37 19.14
N PRO A 162 7.72 31.68 20.37
CA PRO A 162 6.35 32.12 20.62
C PRO A 162 6.11 33.50 19.98
N HIS A 163 5.43 33.53 18.84
CA HIS A 163 4.93 34.76 18.27
C HIS A 163 3.84 35.33 19.19
N SER A 164 4.18 36.45 19.83
CA SER A 164 3.32 37.32 20.60
C SER A 164 1.98 37.59 19.90
N ALA A 165 0.91 37.34 20.62
CA ALA A 165 -0.44 37.77 20.28
C ALA A 165 -0.52 39.31 20.24
N PRO A 166 -1.22 39.91 19.26
CA PRO A 166 -1.74 41.25 19.41
C PRO A 166 -3.24 41.23 19.70
N GLY A 167 -3.59 41.84 20.82
CA GLY A 167 -4.65 42.85 20.85
C GLY A 167 -6.08 42.34 20.99
N ASP A 168 -6.53 42.32 22.24
CA ASP A 168 -7.90 42.68 22.64
C ASP A 168 -8.42 43.89 21.83
N VAL A 169 -9.54 43.72 21.14
CA VAL A 169 -10.41 44.82 20.70
C VAL A 169 -11.85 44.48 21.08
N ASP A 170 -12.16 44.98 22.27
CA ASP A 170 -13.36 45.68 22.74
C ASP A 170 -14.74 45.38 22.12
N ALA A 171 -15.69 45.28 23.05
CA ALA A 171 -17.06 44.86 22.86
C ALA A 171 -17.97 45.95 22.29
N GLY A 172 -18.93 45.53 21.47
CA GLY A 172 -20.14 46.31 21.17
C GLY A 172 -21.36 45.38 21.06
N PRO A 173 -22.47 45.65 21.77
CA PRO A 173 -23.66 44.81 21.70
C PRO A 173 -24.55 45.26 20.53
N SER A 174 -25.02 44.32 19.72
CA SER A 174 -26.12 44.57 18.78
C SER A 174 -27.18 43.46 18.91
N PRO A 175 -28.42 43.78 19.27
CA PRO A 175 -29.46 42.80 19.52
C PRO A 175 -30.22 42.43 18.24
N ALA A 176 -30.64 41.16 18.20
CA ALA A 176 -31.76 40.63 17.44
C ALA A 176 -31.66 40.58 15.90
N SER A 177 -31.46 39.37 15.38
CA SER A 177 -32.40 38.87 14.36
C SER A 177 -32.51 37.33 14.43
N PHE A 178 -33.74 36.86 14.61
CA PHE A 178 -34.14 35.48 14.42
C PHE A 178 -34.15 35.18 12.92
N GLY A 179 -33.45 34.14 12.47
CA GLY A 179 -33.60 33.69 11.10
C GLY A 179 -32.61 32.64 10.60
N ARG A 180 -33.11 31.40 10.51
CA ARG A 180 -32.90 30.42 9.42
C ARG A 180 -31.64 29.52 9.38
N THR A 181 -31.99 28.25 9.12
CA THR A 181 -31.32 27.21 8.31
C THR A 181 -30.02 26.61 8.84
N THR A 182 -30.15 25.33 9.23
CA THR A 182 -29.09 24.33 9.34
C THR A 182 -28.35 24.20 7.99
N GLY A 183 -27.29 24.99 7.83
CA GLY A 183 -26.28 24.80 6.79
C GLY A 183 -25.11 24.00 7.37
N LEU A 184 -24.92 22.79 6.83
CA LEU A 184 -23.69 22.02 6.98
C LEU A 184 -22.54 22.84 6.38
N SER A 185 -21.77 23.51 7.23
CA SER A 185 -20.51 24.11 6.83
C SER A 185 -19.47 23.00 6.74
N ALA A 186 -19.07 22.68 5.51
CA ALA A 186 -17.90 21.86 5.27
C ALA A 186 -16.64 22.64 5.68
N PRO A 187 -15.72 22.07 6.48
CA PRO A 187 -14.44 22.70 6.72
C PRO A 187 -13.58 22.57 5.45
N THR A 188 -13.61 23.60 4.60
CA THR A 188 -12.59 23.86 3.58
C THR A 188 -11.30 24.34 4.27
N GLY A 189 -10.63 23.42 4.95
CA GLY A 189 -9.27 23.60 5.44
C GLY A 189 -8.40 22.54 4.78
N GLY A 190 -7.80 22.88 3.64
CA GLY A 190 -6.88 22.00 2.90
C GLY A 190 -5.56 21.81 3.63
N HIS A 191 -5.60 21.23 4.83
CA HIS A 191 -4.41 20.73 5.49
C HIS A 191 -3.97 19.47 4.76
N THR A 192 -2.99 19.60 3.87
CA THR A 192 -2.22 18.45 3.40
C THR A 192 -1.59 17.79 4.62
N PRO A 193 -1.93 16.54 4.95
CA PRO A 193 -1.33 15.86 6.08
C PRO A 193 0.18 15.80 5.88
N THR A 194 0.95 16.18 6.90
CA THR A 194 2.41 16.08 6.82
C THR A 194 2.82 14.61 6.79
N LEU A 195 3.98 14.32 6.21
CA LEU A 195 4.52 12.96 6.07
C LEU A 195 4.63 12.25 7.44
N ALA A 196 4.91 13.00 8.51
CA ALA A 196 4.90 12.51 9.88
C ALA A 196 3.53 12.00 10.34
N THR A 197 2.45 12.71 10.00
CA THR A 197 1.07 12.28 10.33
C THR A 197 0.69 11.02 9.57
N LEU A 198 1.10 10.90 8.31
CA LEU A 198 0.83 9.71 7.49
C LEU A 198 1.58 8.47 8.01
N LEU A 199 2.87 8.60 8.35
CA LEU A 199 3.64 7.49 8.94
C LEU A 199 3.12 7.05 10.30
N ALA A 200 2.69 8.00 11.15
CA ALA A 200 2.09 7.68 12.45
C ALA A 200 0.75 6.94 12.30
N ARG A 201 -0.05 7.30 11.28
CA ARG A 201 -1.31 6.60 10.95
C ARG A 201 -1.03 5.18 10.48
N TYR A 202 -0.11 4.99 9.53
CA TYR A 202 0.26 3.66 9.01
C TYR A 202 0.75 2.71 10.11
N ARG A 203 1.59 3.18 11.04
CA ARG A 203 2.03 2.37 12.19
C ARG A 203 0.88 1.90 13.08
N ARG A 204 -0.24 2.64 13.12
CA ARG A 204 -1.40 2.33 13.94
C ARG A 204 -2.40 1.42 13.21
N THR A 205 -2.61 1.64 11.91
CA THR A 205 -3.68 0.98 11.15
C THR A 205 -3.18 -0.13 10.23
N GLY A 206 -1.89 -0.14 9.89
CA GLY A 206 -1.34 -1.03 8.86
C GLY A 206 -1.89 -0.78 7.46
N SER A 207 -2.61 0.34 7.23
CA SER A 207 -3.29 0.65 5.98
C SER A 207 -3.10 2.12 5.59
N TRP A 208 -2.91 2.36 4.29
CA TRP A 208 -2.68 3.66 3.67
C TRP A 208 -3.94 4.27 3.02
N GLU A 209 -5.09 3.59 3.06
CA GLU A 209 -6.29 4.01 2.32
C GLU A 209 -7.33 4.71 3.22
N ASP A 210 -8.02 5.72 2.66
CA ASP A 210 -9.24 6.38 3.18
C ASP A 210 -10.49 5.85 2.46
#